data_AF-A0A3D1R849-F1
#
_entry.id   AF-A0A3D1R849-F1
#
_cell.length_a   1.000
_cell.length_b   1.000
_cell.length_c   1.000
_cell.angle_alpha   90.00
_cell.angle_beta   90.00
_cell.angle_gamma   90.00
#
_symmetry.space_group_name_H-M   'P 1'
#
loop_
_entity.id
_entity.type
_entity.pdbx_description
1 polymer ?
#
loop_
_entity_poly.entity_id
_entity_poly.type
_entity_poly.pdbx_seq_one_letter_code
_entity_poly.pdbx_strand_id
1 'polypeptide(L)'
;GKSSLCIDIMWPLFGIRDAEPYSATETEFALLKLLTSTRSVPVFIDEYKPYDMQRQRLNTLHRYLRRLYRGETEERGRPDLKVNSYHLQAPVCVAGETRPTEAALLERIVTAN
;
A
#
# COMPACT_ATOMS: atom_id res chain seq x y z
N GLY A 1 11.33 2.21 -15.26
CA GLY A 1 12.00 1.00 -14.73
C GLY A 1 11.06 0.24 -13.83
N LYS A 2 11.11 0.46 -12.52
CA LYS A 2 10.24 -0.20 -11.52
C LYS A 2 8.75 0.00 -11.82
N SER A 3 8.33 1.25 -12.02
CA SER A 3 6.95 1.63 -12.32
C SER A 3 6.49 1.02 -13.66
N SER A 4 7.34 1.09 -14.69
CA SER A 4 7.09 0.46 -16.00
C SER A 4 6.84 -1.05 -15.89
N LEU A 5 7.61 -1.79 -15.08
CA LEU A 5 7.35 -3.22 -14.87
C LEU A 5 5.98 -3.47 -14.23
N CYS A 6 5.53 -2.59 -13.34
CA CYS A 6 4.22 -2.69 -12.71
C CYS A 6 3.09 -2.40 -13.70
N ILE A 7 3.22 -1.31 -14.47
CA ILE A 7 2.20 -0.79 -15.38
C ILE A 7 2.12 -1.62 -16.67
N ASP A 8 3.26 -1.94 -17.27
CA ASP A 8 3.32 -2.52 -18.62
C ASP A 8 3.30 -4.05 -18.61
N ILE A 9 3.63 -4.67 -17.46
CA ILE A 9 3.72 -6.13 -17.34
C ILE A 9 2.72 -6.64 -16.29
N MET A 10 2.86 -6.22 -15.03
CA MET A 10 2.09 -6.84 -13.95
C MET A 10 0.59 -6.56 -14.06
N TRP A 11 0.18 -5.30 -14.21
CA TRP A 11 -1.23 -4.94 -14.30
C TRP A 11 -2.00 -5.52 -15.50
N PRO A 12 -1.42 -5.56 -16.71
CA PRO A 12 -2.03 -6.22 -17.85
C PRO A 12 -2.35 -7.69 -17.63
N LEU A 13 -1.56 -8.41 -16.81
CA LEU A 13 -1.86 -9.80 -16.43
C LEU A 13 -3.17 -9.92 -15.61
N PHE A 14 -3.59 -8.84 -14.95
CA PHE A 14 -4.85 -8.75 -14.20
C PHE A 14 -5.95 -8.01 -14.98
N GLY A 15 -5.74 -7.73 -16.27
CA GLY A 15 -6.72 -7.04 -17.12
C GLY A 15 -6.83 -5.53 -16.88
N ILE A 16 -5.92 -4.95 -16.09
CA ILE A 16 -5.85 -3.50 -15.88
C ILE A 16 -5.06 -2.89 -17.04
N ARG A 17 -5.64 -1.86 -17.67
CA ARG A 17 -5.03 -1.08 -18.74
C ARG A 17 -5.14 0.40 -18.39
N ASP A 18 -4.16 1.18 -18.80
CA ASP A 18 -4.16 2.65 -18.68
C ASP A 18 -4.40 3.16 -17.25
N ALA A 19 -3.75 2.51 -16.27
CA ALA A 19 -3.78 2.91 -14.87
C ALA A 19 -2.43 3.48 -14.42
N GLU A 20 -2.48 4.42 -13.49
CA GLU A 20 -1.30 4.99 -12.86
C GLU A 20 -1.13 4.46 -11.42
N PRO A 21 0.11 4.21 -10.97
CA PRO A 21 0.40 3.83 -9.58
C PRO A 21 -0.13 4.86 -8.58
N TYR A 22 -0.53 4.38 -7.41
CA TYR A 22 -0.96 5.24 -6.30
C TYR A 22 0.25 5.88 -5.62
N SER A 23 0.15 7.12 -5.13
CA SER A 23 1.29 7.77 -4.46
C SER A 23 1.52 7.20 -3.06
N ALA A 24 2.78 7.03 -2.65
CA ALA A 24 3.13 6.71 -1.26
C ALA A 24 2.69 7.80 -0.26
N THR A 25 2.31 8.97 -0.76
CA THR A 25 1.87 10.11 0.04
C THR A 25 0.34 10.26 0.11
N GLU A 26 -0.42 9.27 -0.34
CA GLU A 26 -1.89 9.26 -0.22
C GLU A 26 -2.38 9.59 1.19
N THR A 27 -3.59 10.15 1.28
CA THR A 27 -4.22 10.37 2.59
C THR A 27 -4.45 9.05 3.31
N GLU A 28 -4.48 9.06 4.65
CA GLU A 28 -4.69 7.85 5.45
C GLU A 28 -5.98 7.10 5.05
N PHE A 29 -7.04 7.83 4.74
CA PHE A 29 -8.30 7.22 4.32
C PHE A 29 -8.25 6.66 2.89
N ALA A 30 -7.61 7.36 1.96
CA ALA A 30 -7.40 6.85 0.60
C ALA A 30 -6.57 5.56 0.64
N LEU A 31 -5.46 5.56 1.38
CA LEU A 31 -4.62 4.38 1.57
C LEU A 31 -5.41 3.21 2.18
N LEU A 32 -6.20 3.45 3.23
CA LEU A 32 -7.07 2.42 3.80
C LEU A 32 -8.04 1.82 2.77
N LYS A 33 -8.68 2.66 1.96
CA LYS A 33 -9.58 2.22 0.90
C LYS A 33 -8.85 1.40 -0.17
N LEU A 34 -7.64 1.78 -0.54
CA LEU A 34 -6.81 1.02 -1.49
C LEU A 34 -6.46 -0.36 -0.95
N LEU A 35 -5.96 -0.44 0.28
CA LEU A 35 -5.50 -1.69 0.90
C LEU A 35 -6.62 -2.70 1.23
N THR A 36 -7.88 -2.26 1.11
CA THR A 36 -9.08 -3.08 1.34
C THR A 36 -9.89 -3.35 0.07
N SER A 37 -9.47 -2.79 -1.06
CA SER A 37 -10.24 -2.81 -2.32
C SER A 37 -10.25 -4.15 -3.04
N THR A 38 -9.29 -5.03 -2.74
CA THR A 38 -9.02 -6.23 -3.52
C THR A 38 -8.38 -7.32 -2.67
N ARG A 39 -8.49 -8.58 -3.11
CA ARG A 39 -7.86 -9.77 -2.52
C ARG A 39 -6.86 -10.45 -3.45
N SER A 40 -6.93 -10.17 -4.75
CA SER A 40 -6.22 -10.93 -5.79
C SER A 40 -5.42 -10.05 -6.73
N VAL A 41 -5.89 -8.82 -6.98
CA VAL A 41 -5.22 -7.88 -7.86
C VAL A 41 -4.27 -7.01 -7.05
N PRO A 42 -2.98 -6.92 -7.40
CA PRO A 42 -2.02 -6.12 -6.66
C PRO A 42 -2.29 -4.62 -6.77
N VAL A 43 -2.19 -3.94 -5.63
CA VAL A 43 -2.14 -2.47 -5.53
C VAL A 43 -0.68 -2.05 -5.66
N PHE A 44 -0.39 -1.15 -6.60
CA PHE A 44 0.95 -0.59 -6.79
C PHE A 44 1.01 0.81 -6.22
N ILE A 45 1.94 0.99 -5.28
CA ILE A 45 2.25 2.27 -4.66
C ILE A 45 3.61 2.70 -5.19
N ASP A 46 3.71 3.87 -5.79
CA ASP A 46 4.96 4.45 -6.28
C ASP A 46 5.34 5.71 -5.48
N GLU A 47 6.49 6.30 -5.81
CA GLU A 47 7.03 7.48 -5.13
C GLU A 47 7.37 7.26 -3.66
N TYR A 48 7.71 6.02 -3.27
CA TYR A 48 8.24 5.77 -1.93
C TYR A 48 9.64 6.39 -1.78
N LYS A 49 9.70 7.54 -1.13
CA LYS A 49 10.91 8.33 -0.88
C LYS A 49 11.03 8.65 0.61
N PRO A 50 11.44 7.69 1.45
CA PRO A 50 11.32 7.82 2.91
C PRO A 50 12.10 9.01 3.49
N TYR A 51 13.13 9.50 2.80
CA TYR A 51 13.90 10.67 3.19
C TYR A 51 13.23 12.01 2.86
N ASP A 52 12.34 12.02 1.86
CA ASP A 52 11.62 13.23 1.39
C ASP A 52 10.15 13.26 1.86
N MET A 53 9.64 12.14 2.37
CA MET A 53 8.26 12.02 2.84
C MET A 53 8.06 12.68 4.21
N GLN A 54 6.89 13.30 4.40
CA GLN A 54 6.46 13.75 5.72
C GLN A 54 6.40 12.56 6.69
N ARG A 55 7.08 12.67 7.84
CA ARG A 55 7.23 11.59 8.83
C ARG A 55 5.90 10.93 9.24
N GLN A 56 4.83 11.71 9.38
CA GLN A 56 3.51 11.15 9.70
C GLN A 56 2.97 10.25 8.58
N ARG A 57 3.09 10.66 7.31
CA ARG A 57 2.63 9.85 6.16
C ARG A 57 3.45 8.57 6.03
N LEU A 58 4.77 8.67 6.19
CA LEU A 58 5.68 7.52 6.20
C LEU A 58 5.30 6.50 7.29
N ASN A 59 5.12 6.99 8.52
CA ASN A 59 4.71 6.15 9.66
C ASN A 59 3.35 5.47 9.41
N THR A 60 2.40 6.20 8.82
CA THR A 60 1.08 5.65 8.48
C THR A 60 1.20 4.54 7.43
N LEU A 61 1.97 4.76 6.36
CA LEU A 61 2.22 3.73 5.35
C LEU A 61 2.88 2.49 5.97
N HIS A 62 3.94 2.67 6.77
CA HIS A 62 4.64 1.58 7.44
C HIS A 62 3.76 0.81 8.44
N ARG A 63 2.87 1.51 9.17
CA ARG A 63 1.87 0.87 10.03
C ARG A 63 0.97 -0.03 9.20
N TYR A 64 0.41 0.48 8.11
CA TYR A 64 -0.50 -0.30 7.28
C TYR A 64 0.18 -1.49 6.60
N LEU A 65 1.40 -1.35 6.07
CA LEU A 65 2.14 -2.47 5.47
C LEU A 65 2.36 -3.61 6.48
N ARG A 66 2.66 -3.30 7.75
CA ARG A 66 2.79 -4.32 8.81
C ARG A 66 1.47 -5.03 9.10
N ARG A 67 0.37 -4.29 9.18
CA ARG A 67 -0.97 -4.83 9.48
C ARG A 67 -1.53 -5.64 8.31
N LEU A 68 -1.25 -5.20 7.08
CA LEU A 68 -1.64 -5.85 5.83
C LEU A 68 -1.04 -7.26 5.72
N TYR A 69 0.22 -7.44 6.12
CA TYR A 69 0.89 -8.74 6.12
C TYR A 69 0.11 -9.81 6.91
N ARG A 70 -0.61 -9.42 7.97
CA ARG A 70 -1.41 -10.31 8.82
C ARG A 70 -2.89 -10.38 8.43
N GLY A 71 -3.34 -9.59 7.47
CA GLY A 71 -4.75 -9.53 7.11
C GLY A 71 -5.62 -8.80 8.14
N GLU A 72 -5.07 -7.84 8.90
CA GLU A 72 -5.77 -7.23 10.03
C GLU A 72 -6.99 -6.39 9.61
N THR A 73 -7.88 -6.13 10.57
CA THR A 73 -9.07 -5.29 10.36
C THR A 73 -8.89 -3.93 11.01
N GLU A 74 -9.26 -2.88 10.29
CA GLU A 74 -9.33 -1.50 10.77
C GLU A 74 -10.78 -1.09 10.98
N GLU A 75 -11.04 -0.40 12.09
CA GLU A 75 -12.38 0.05 12.44
C GLU A 75 -12.46 1.58 12.44
N ARG A 76 -13.53 2.12 11.85
CA ARG A 76 -13.85 3.54 11.93
C ARG A 76 -15.29 3.76 12.37
N GLY A 77 -15.44 4.49 13.46
CA GLY A 77 -16.75 4.93 13.94
C GLY A 77 -17.42 5.90 12.95
N ARG A 78 -18.76 5.88 12.97
CA ARG A 78 -19.63 6.78 12.24
C ARG A 78 -20.44 7.63 13.23
N PRO A 79 -20.96 8.81 12.83
CA PRO A 79 -21.80 9.64 13.68
C PRO A 79 -23.08 8.94 14.19
N ASP A 80 -23.55 7.91 13.49
CA ASP A 80 -24.71 7.08 13.88
C ASP A 80 -24.36 5.96 14.88
N LEU A 81 -23.21 6.06 15.56
CA LEU A 81 -22.67 5.08 16.51
C LEU A 81 -22.39 3.69 15.91
N LYS A 82 -22.42 3.56 14.58
CA LYS A 82 -21.99 2.33 13.88
C LYS A 82 -20.50 2.34 13.60
N VAL A 83 -19.95 1.17 13.26
CA VAL A 83 -18.55 0.98 12.91
C VAL A 83 -18.44 0.44 11.49
N ASN A 84 -17.50 1.00 10.72
CA ASN A 84 -17.03 0.43 9.46
C ASN A 84 -15.79 -0.42 9.71
N SER A 85 -15.86 -1.69 9.32
CA SER A 85 -14.72 -2.59 9.34
C SER A 85 -14.09 -2.67 7.95
N TYR A 86 -12.77 -2.51 7.91
CA TYR A 86 -11.95 -2.53 6.70
C TYR A 86 -10.92 -3.64 6.86
N HIS A 87 -11.13 -4.76 6.17
CA HIS A 87 -10.19 -5.88 6.17
C HIS A 87 -9.04 -5.57 5.20
N LEU A 88 -7.83 -5.39 5.74
CA LEU A 88 -6.60 -5.16 4.97
C LEU A 88 -6.20 -6.47 4.31
N GLN A 89 -6.21 -6.55 3.00
CA GLN A 89 -6.04 -7.83 2.30
C GLN A 89 -5.54 -7.72 0.85
N ALA A 90 -5.31 -6.50 0.37
CA ALA A 90 -4.74 -6.30 -0.97
C ALA A 90 -3.29 -6.83 -1.03
N PRO A 91 -2.92 -7.62 -2.05
CA PRO A 91 -1.51 -7.77 -2.39
C PRO A 91 -0.94 -6.40 -2.75
N VAL A 92 0.27 -6.07 -2.29
CA VAL A 92 0.86 -4.73 -2.50
C VAL A 92 2.28 -4.84 -3.04
N CYS A 93 2.58 -3.99 -4.02
CA CYS A 93 3.93 -3.69 -4.46
C CYS A 93 4.22 -2.22 -4.18
N VAL A 94 5.37 -1.93 -3.58
CA VAL A 94 5.82 -0.57 -3.30
C VAL A 94 7.09 -0.32 -4.11
N ALA A 95 7.06 0.71 -4.96
CA ALA A 95 8.18 1.18 -5.76
C ALA A 95 8.67 2.54 -5.23
N GLY A 96 9.98 2.74 -5.26
CA GLY A 96 10.59 3.93 -4.68
C GLY A 96 12.10 4.00 -4.84
N GLU A 97 12.70 4.95 -4.14
CA GLU A 97 14.15 5.22 -4.20
C GLU A 97 14.98 4.24 -3.40
N THR A 98 14.48 3.83 -2.22
CA THR A 98 15.17 2.88 -1.33
C THR A 98 14.16 1.94 -0.68
N ARG A 99 14.67 0.90 -0.02
CA ARG A 99 13.86 -0.01 0.80
C ARG A 99 13.63 0.55 2.21
N PRO A 100 12.55 0.13 2.90
CA PRO A 100 12.39 0.40 4.32
C PRO A 100 13.57 -0.15 5.15
N THR A 101 13.91 0.53 6.24
CA THR A 101 15.00 0.11 7.15
C THR A 101 14.49 -0.53 8.45
N GLU A 102 13.21 -0.38 8.75
CA GLU A 102 12.61 -0.96 9.97
C GLU A 102 12.59 -2.49 9.91
N ALA A 103 13.19 -3.15 10.90
CA ALA A 103 13.23 -4.62 10.98
C ALA A 103 11.84 -5.26 10.87
N ALA A 104 10.83 -4.63 11.49
CA ALA A 104 9.44 -5.08 11.41
C ALA A 104 8.87 -5.05 9.98
N LEU A 105 9.36 -4.21 9.07
CA LEU A 105 8.95 -4.31 7.67
C LEU A 105 9.81 -5.30 6.91
N LEU A 106 11.12 -5.31 7.16
CA LEU A 106 12.06 -6.19 6.47
C LEU A 106 11.73 -7.68 6.63
N GLU A 107 11.18 -8.10 7.78
CA GLU A 107 10.73 -9.48 8.00
C GLU A 107 9.39 -9.83 7.31
N ARG A 108 8.71 -8.84 6.71
CA ARG A 108 7.35 -8.95 6.13
C ARG A 108 7.31 -8.68 4.63
N ILE A 109 8.43 -8.31 4.01
CA ILE A 109 8.50 -7.93 2.59
C ILE A 109 9.57 -8.73 1.85
N VAL A 110 9.40 -8.81 0.54
CA VAL A 110 10.44 -9.27 -0.38
C VAL A 110 10.92 -8.07 -1.18
N THR A 111 12.24 -7.84 -1.17
CA THR A 111 12.86 -6.72 -1.89
C THR A 111 13.47 -7.21 -3.20
N ALA A 112 13.19 -6.50 -4.30
CA ALA A 112 13.92 -6.62 -5.55
C ALA A 112 14.78 -5.37 -5.75
N ASN A 113 16.06 -5.56 -6.05
CA ASN A 113 17.01 -4.47 -6.31
C ASN A 113 17.23 -4.31 -7.81
#